data_AF-A0A7K6RLH9-F1
#
_entry.id   AF-A0A7K6RLH9-F1
#
_cell.length_a   1.000
_cell.length_b   1.000
_cell.length_c   1.000
_cell.angle_alpha   90.00
_cell.angle_beta   90.00
_cell.angle_gamma   90.00
#
_symmetry.space_group_name_H-M   'P 1'
#
loop_
_entity.id
_entity.type
_entity.pdbx_description
1 polymer ?
#
loop_
_entity_poly.entity_id
_entity_poly.type
_entity_poly.pdbx_seq_one_letter_code
_entity_poly.pdbx_strand_id
1 'polypeptide(L)'
;LQRVKNDLESMLSTVMLQNEHLEEDLKREQQWYKEQEDILHTLNNMEEDTENQVGQPSVTRYFYKLQSKMLKLQEHKEELLNALSEILENYFPHPVSPKKENSSVKPTVELITLHEILEILVNKLISIPHEPYITINDSFWPPYIEMLLRFGIALRHPEDPKRIRLEAFHQ
;
A
#
# COMPACT_ATOMS: atom_id res chain seq x y z
N LEU A 1 9.24 -36.37 -79.03
CA LEU A 1 10.54 -36.39 -78.32
C LEU A 1 10.91 -35.01 -77.76
N GLN A 2 10.98 -33.95 -78.57
CA GLN A 2 11.35 -32.60 -78.10
C GLN A 2 10.39 -32.00 -77.04
N ARG A 3 9.07 -32.14 -77.23
CA ARG A 3 8.07 -31.66 -76.26
C ARG A 3 8.21 -32.33 -74.89
N VAL A 4 8.32 -33.67 -74.88
CA VAL A 4 8.51 -34.47 -73.67
C VAL A 4 9.80 -34.08 -72.95
N LYS A 5 10.88 -33.78 -73.70
CA LYS A 5 12.14 -33.27 -73.14
C LYS A 5 11.94 -31.92 -72.45
N ASN A 6 11.26 -30.98 -73.09
CA ASN A 6 10.99 -29.66 -72.51
C ASN A 6 10.07 -29.75 -71.27
N ASP A 7 9.06 -30.62 -71.31
CA ASP A 7 8.17 -30.88 -70.17
C ASP A 7 8.94 -31.47 -68.98
N LEU A 8 9.86 -32.42 -69.24
CA LEU A 8 10.76 -33.00 -68.23
C LEU A 8 11.71 -31.96 -67.62
N GLU A 9 12.29 -31.07 -68.43
CA GLU A 9 13.16 -29.98 -67.95
C GLU A 9 12.39 -29.00 -67.07
N SER A 10 11.16 -28.62 -67.46
CA SER A 10 10.29 -27.76 -66.65
C SER A 10 9.89 -28.41 -65.33
N MET A 11 9.57 -29.71 -65.35
CA MET A 11 9.29 -30.47 -64.13
C MET A 11 10.53 -30.56 -63.23
N LEU A 12 11.71 -30.80 -63.80
CA LEU A 12 12.96 -30.86 -63.06
C LEU A 12 13.24 -29.52 -62.35
N SER A 13 13.11 -28.39 -63.04
CA SER A 13 13.27 -27.06 -62.42
C SER A 13 12.26 -26.80 -61.32
N THR A 14 11.01 -27.24 -61.50
CA THR A 14 9.96 -27.09 -60.47
C THR A 14 10.31 -27.90 -59.22
N VAL A 15 10.77 -29.14 -59.39
CA VAL A 15 11.18 -30.01 -58.28
C VAL A 15 12.41 -29.44 -57.57
N MET A 16 13.39 -28.91 -58.30
CA MET A 16 14.58 -28.29 -57.71
C MET A 16 14.21 -27.06 -56.86
N LEU A 17 13.35 -26.18 -57.37
CA LEU A 17 12.88 -25.01 -56.62
C LEU A 17 12.08 -25.41 -55.36
N GLN A 18 11.23 -26.43 -55.46
CA GLN A 18 10.52 -26.97 -54.31
C GLN A 18 11.48 -27.55 -53.27
N ASN A 19 12.53 -28.23 -53.72
CA ASN A 19 13.52 -28.81 -52.81
C ASN A 19 14.34 -27.73 -52.09
N GLU A 20 14.75 -26.67 -52.79
CA GLU A 20 15.40 -25.51 -52.17
C GLU A 20 14.49 -24.84 -51.14
N HIS A 21 13.21 -24.64 -51.47
CA HIS A 21 12.25 -24.06 -50.55
C HIS A 21 12.05 -24.91 -49.27
N LEU A 22 11.95 -26.24 -49.43
CA LEU A 22 11.83 -27.17 -48.30
C LEU A 22 13.08 -27.17 -47.41
N GLU A 23 14.27 -27.03 -47.99
CA GLU A 23 15.50 -26.89 -47.20
C GLU A 23 15.52 -25.60 -46.37
N GLU A 24 15.00 -24.50 -46.92
CA GLU A 24 14.87 -23.25 -46.18
C GLU A 24 13.82 -23.33 -45.08
N ASP A 25 12.66 -23.93 -45.36
CA ASP A 25 11.61 -24.17 -44.36
C ASP A 25 12.14 -25.04 -43.21
N LEU A 26 12.86 -26.11 -43.52
CA LEU A 26 13.46 -26.99 -42.53
C LEU A 26 14.45 -26.23 -41.63
N LYS A 27 15.29 -25.36 -42.20
CA LYS A 27 16.22 -24.53 -41.42
C LYS A 27 15.48 -23.56 -40.51
N ARG A 28 14.40 -22.94 -40.99
CA ARG A 28 13.55 -22.05 -40.18
C ARG A 28 12.91 -22.80 -39.02
N GLU A 29 12.36 -23.98 -39.28
CA GLU A 29 11.68 -24.80 -38.28
C GLU A 29 12.66 -25.32 -37.21
N GLN A 30 13.87 -25.74 -37.61
CA GLN A 30 14.93 -26.13 -36.67
C GLN A 30 15.35 -24.97 -35.75
N GLN A 31 15.47 -23.77 -36.31
CA GLN A 31 15.78 -22.57 -35.52
C GLN A 31 14.63 -22.25 -34.54
N TRP A 32 13.39 -22.31 -34.99
CA TRP A 32 12.21 -22.12 -34.14
C TRP A 32 12.13 -23.15 -33.01
N TYR A 33 12.42 -24.42 -33.29
CA TYR A 33 12.44 -25.47 -32.28
C TYR A 33 13.46 -25.16 -31.18
N LYS A 34 14.68 -24.73 -31.57
CA LYS A 34 15.72 -24.35 -30.60
C LYS A 34 15.31 -23.16 -29.76
N GLU A 35 14.68 -22.14 -30.36
CA GLU A 35 14.15 -20.99 -29.63
C GLU A 35 13.03 -21.41 -28.66
N GLN A 36 12.17 -22.36 -29.03
CA GLN A 36 11.17 -22.90 -28.11
C GLN A 36 11.80 -23.67 -26.94
N GLU A 37 12.86 -24.43 -27.19
CA GLU A 37 13.61 -25.15 -26.15
C GLU A 37 14.29 -24.19 -25.18
N ASP A 38 14.89 -23.11 -25.68
CA ASP A 38 15.46 -22.04 -24.86
C ASP A 38 14.37 -21.34 -24.02
N ILE A 39 13.21 -21.02 -24.62
CA ILE A 39 12.07 -20.45 -23.89
C ILE A 39 11.60 -21.41 -22.79
N LEU A 40 11.44 -22.69 -23.08
CA LEU A 40 11.05 -23.69 -22.08
C LEU A 40 12.08 -23.80 -20.96
N HIS A 41 13.38 -23.82 -21.27
CA HIS A 41 14.42 -23.87 -20.27
C HIS A 41 14.42 -22.61 -19.39
N THR A 42 14.26 -21.42 -19.97
CA THR A 42 14.12 -20.19 -19.18
C THR A 42 12.87 -20.18 -18.31
N LEU A 43 11.74 -20.67 -18.81
CA LEU A 43 10.51 -20.78 -18.04
C LEU A 43 10.62 -21.80 -16.91
N ASN A 44 11.24 -22.95 -17.16
CA ASN A 44 11.44 -24.00 -16.16
C ASN A 44 12.40 -23.53 -15.05
N ASN A 45 13.45 -22.79 -15.39
CA ASN A 45 14.33 -22.17 -14.40
C ASN A 45 13.60 -21.09 -13.59
N MET A 46 12.76 -20.27 -14.24
CA MET A 46 11.90 -19.32 -13.53
C MET A 46 10.88 -20.04 -12.64
N GLU A 47 10.32 -21.15 -13.10
CA GLU A 47 9.40 -22.00 -12.33
C GLU A 47 10.10 -22.57 -11.12
N GLU A 48 11.27 -23.18 -11.26
CA GLU A 48 12.10 -23.71 -10.15
C GLU A 48 12.54 -22.59 -9.18
N ASP A 49 12.98 -21.44 -9.69
CA ASP A 49 13.29 -20.25 -8.87
C ASP A 49 12.06 -19.74 -8.12
N THR A 50 10.88 -19.83 -8.75
CA THR A 50 9.63 -19.50 -8.08
C THR A 50 9.21 -20.58 -7.10
N GLU A 51 9.26 -21.88 -7.38
CA GLU A 51 8.91 -22.95 -6.44
C GLU A 51 9.82 -22.92 -5.19
N ASN A 52 11.11 -22.63 -5.38
CA ASN A 52 12.07 -22.44 -4.29
C ASN A 52 11.77 -21.19 -3.43
N GLN A 53 11.10 -20.17 -3.98
CA GLN A 53 10.60 -18.99 -3.26
C GLN A 53 9.13 -19.13 -2.81
N VAL A 54 8.37 -20.03 -3.43
CA VAL A 54 6.91 -20.20 -3.38
C VAL A 54 6.63 -21.57 -2.79
N GLY A 55 7.08 -21.76 -1.55
CA GLY A 55 6.48 -22.78 -0.68
C GLY A 55 5.03 -22.46 -0.30
N GLN A 56 4.40 -21.38 -0.80
CA GLN A 56 3.03 -21.02 -0.46
C GLN A 56 2.22 -20.38 -1.60
N PRO A 57 0.92 -20.73 -1.72
CA PRO A 57 0.06 -20.42 -2.86
C PRO A 57 -0.17 -18.91 -3.04
N SER A 58 -0.63 -18.51 -4.23
CA SER A 58 -0.93 -17.13 -4.67
C SER A 58 -1.54 -16.20 -3.60
N VAL A 59 -2.39 -16.72 -2.71
CA VAL A 59 -2.97 -16.01 -1.55
C VAL A 59 -1.89 -15.42 -0.64
N THR A 60 -0.82 -16.16 -0.37
CA THR A 60 0.31 -15.73 0.45
C THR A 60 1.04 -14.54 -0.16
N ARG A 61 1.26 -14.54 -1.49
CA ARG A 61 1.87 -13.39 -2.18
C ARG A 61 1.01 -12.14 -2.07
N TYR A 62 -0.31 -12.28 -2.25
CA TYR A 62 -1.24 -11.16 -2.05
C TYR A 62 -1.25 -10.69 -0.60
N PHE A 63 -1.23 -11.60 0.37
CA PHE A 63 -1.17 -11.29 1.79
C PHE A 63 0.09 -10.51 2.15
N TYR A 64 1.28 -10.93 1.71
CA TYR A 64 2.53 -10.18 1.93
C TYR A 64 2.52 -8.81 1.24
N LYS A 65 1.92 -8.70 0.04
CA LYS A 65 1.73 -7.41 -0.63
C LYS A 65 0.80 -6.48 0.14
N LEU A 66 -0.28 -7.01 0.73
CA LEU A 66 -1.18 -6.26 1.62
C LEU A 66 -0.46 -5.85 2.91
N GLN A 67 0.28 -6.77 3.53
CA GLN A 67 1.05 -6.52 4.75
C GLN A 67 2.09 -5.42 4.54
N SER A 68 2.86 -5.48 3.45
CA SER A 68 3.84 -4.43 3.11
C SER A 68 3.19 -3.08 2.86
N LYS A 69 2.02 -3.02 2.20
CA LYS A 69 1.26 -1.78 2.04
C LYS A 69 0.77 -1.24 3.39
N MET A 70 0.30 -2.11 4.28
CA MET A 70 -0.13 -1.73 5.63
C MET A 70 1.02 -1.15 6.45
N LEU A 71 2.21 -1.77 6.39
CA LEU A 71 3.41 -1.26 7.07
C LEU A 71 3.82 0.12 6.55
N LYS A 72 3.85 0.31 5.24
CA LYS A 72 4.15 1.64 4.64
C LYS A 72 3.14 2.70 5.07
N LEU A 73 1.86 2.35 5.15
CA LEU A 73 0.82 3.27 5.62
C LEU A 73 1.04 3.65 7.09
N GLN A 74 1.42 2.68 7.93
CA GLN A 74 1.74 2.92 9.33
C GLN A 74 2.97 3.83 9.49
N GLU A 75 4.01 3.61 8.70
CA GLU A 75 5.21 4.46 8.68
C GLU A 75 4.87 5.91 8.29
N HIS A 76 4.13 6.11 7.19
CA HIS A 76 3.71 7.45 6.78
C HIS A 76 2.82 8.16 7.79
N LYS A 77 1.97 7.42 8.51
CA LYS A 77 1.17 7.97 9.61
C LYS A 77 2.06 8.47 10.75
N GLU A 78 3.05 7.67 11.14
CA GLU A 78 3.99 8.03 12.22
C GLU A 78 4.78 9.28 11.84
N GLU A 79 5.33 9.33 10.61
CA GLU A 79 6.04 10.49 10.08
C GLU A 79 5.18 11.77 10.13
N LEU A 80 3.91 11.66 9.72
CA LEU A 80 2.99 12.78 9.72
C LEU A 80 2.65 13.26 11.14
N LEU A 81 2.39 12.33 12.07
CA LEU A 81 2.10 12.68 13.46
C LEU A 81 3.32 13.31 14.15
N ASN A 82 4.52 12.82 13.86
CA ASN A 82 5.76 13.41 14.36
C ASN A 82 5.97 14.83 13.84
N ALA A 83 5.84 15.04 12.53
CA ALA A 83 5.96 16.37 11.93
C ALA A 83 4.89 17.35 12.49
N LEU A 84 3.67 16.86 12.72
CA LEU A 84 2.61 17.63 13.36
C LEU A 84 2.95 17.95 14.82
N SER A 85 3.50 16.99 15.57
CA SER A 85 3.94 17.20 16.95
C SER A 85 5.00 18.31 17.02
N GLU A 86 6.04 18.23 16.20
CA GLU A 86 7.09 19.26 16.13
C GLU A 86 6.52 20.65 15.86
N ILE A 87 5.56 20.78 14.94
CA ILE A 87 4.91 22.06 14.66
C ILE A 87 4.11 22.52 15.90
N LEU A 88 3.31 21.64 16.48
CA LEU A 88 2.42 22.01 17.58
C LEU A 88 3.21 22.39 18.84
N GLU A 89 4.30 21.71 19.16
CA GLU A 89 5.16 22.06 20.29
C GLU A 89 5.76 23.46 20.17
N ASN A 90 6.05 23.92 18.94
CA ASN A 90 6.61 25.23 18.68
C ASN A 90 5.60 26.37 18.82
N TYR A 91 4.32 26.13 18.52
CA TYR A 91 3.29 27.18 18.46
C TYR A 91 2.26 27.14 19.59
N PHE A 92 2.08 25.99 20.24
CA PHE A 92 1.06 25.81 21.27
C PHE A 92 1.67 25.67 22.66
N PRO A 93 1.14 26.39 23.66
CA PRO A 93 1.69 26.35 25.01
C PRO A 93 1.48 24.98 25.66
N HIS A 94 2.36 24.58 26.57
CA HIS A 94 2.04 23.43 27.42
C HIS A 94 0.80 23.73 28.28
N PRO A 95 -0.12 22.76 28.44
CA PRO A 95 -1.34 22.96 29.19
C PRO A 95 -1.03 23.26 30.65
N VAL A 96 -1.39 24.47 31.09
CA VAL A 96 -1.22 24.89 32.49
C VAL A 96 -2.46 24.51 33.29
N SER A 97 -2.25 23.81 34.40
CA SER A 97 -3.31 23.62 35.39
C SER A 97 -3.66 24.98 36.00
N PRO A 98 -4.96 25.33 36.15
CA PRO A 98 -5.33 26.55 36.84
C PRO A 98 -4.82 26.44 38.27
N LYS A 99 -3.84 27.27 38.64
CA LYS A 99 -3.38 27.40 40.02
C LYS A 99 -4.57 27.85 40.86
N LYS A 100 -5.21 26.92 41.58
CA LYS A 100 -6.10 27.28 42.68
C LYS A 100 -5.24 27.97 43.72
N GLU A 101 -5.45 29.27 43.92
CA GLU A 101 -4.64 30.13 44.78
C GLU A 101 -4.63 29.73 46.27
N ASN A 102 -5.37 28.70 46.71
CA ASN A 102 -5.41 28.27 48.10
C ASN A 102 -5.58 26.75 48.25
N SER A 103 -4.63 25.94 47.80
CA SER A 103 -4.45 24.58 48.33
C SER A 103 -3.13 23.97 47.90
N SER A 104 -2.32 23.53 48.86
CA SER A 104 -1.07 22.77 48.71
C SER A 104 -1.27 21.35 48.12
N VAL A 105 -2.22 21.17 47.20
CA VAL A 105 -2.53 19.88 46.58
C VAL A 105 -1.95 19.92 45.17
N LYS A 106 -0.88 19.14 44.96
CA LYS A 106 -0.35 18.87 43.62
C LYS A 106 -1.50 18.43 42.71
N PRO A 107 -1.62 18.92 41.47
CA PRO A 107 -2.62 18.42 40.54
C PRO A 107 -2.42 16.92 40.40
N THR A 108 -3.47 16.14 40.70
CA THR A 108 -3.44 14.67 40.71
C THR A 108 -3.34 14.06 39.32
N VAL A 109 -3.56 14.86 38.26
CA VAL A 109 -3.65 14.42 36.87
C VAL A 109 -2.77 15.34 36.03
N GLU A 110 -1.85 14.74 35.27
CA GLU A 110 -1.02 15.42 34.28
C GLU A 110 -1.87 15.72 33.04
N LEU A 111 -1.80 16.98 32.58
CA LEU A 111 -2.56 17.43 31.42
C LEU A 111 -1.79 17.07 30.16
N ILE A 112 -2.50 16.49 29.18
CA ILE A 112 -1.92 16.15 27.88
C ILE A 112 -1.95 17.34 26.93
N THR A 113 -0.91 17.41 26.10
CA THR A 113 -0.71 18.40 25.06
C THR A 113 -1.68 18.21 23.89
N LEU A 114 -1.72 19.19 22.99
CA LEU A 114 -2.59 19.14 21.82
C LEU A 114 -2.22 18.00 20.86
N HIS A 115 -0.93 17.73 20.66
CA HIS A 115 -0.50 16.67 19.74
C HIS A 115 -0.92 15.29 20.26
N GLU A 116 -0.81 15.04 21.57
CA GLU A 116 -1.27 13.79 22.19
C GLU A 116 -2.78 13.60 22.03
N ILE A 117 -3.57 14.67 22.20
CA ILE A 117 -5.03 14.62 21.97
C ILE A 117 -5.33 14.22 20.53
N LEU A 118 -4.66 14.84 19.55
CA LEU A 118 -4.85 14.56 18.13
C LEU A 118 -4.40 13.14 17.78
N GLU A 119 -3.27 12.69 18.32
CA GLU A 119 -2.78 11.33 18.16
C GLU A 119 -3.80 10.31 18.68
N ILE A 120 -4.36 10.51 19.88
CA ILE A 120 -5.41 9.64 20.44
C ILE A 120 -6.63 9.59 19.50
N LEU A 121 -7.08 10.73 18.98
CA LEU A 121 -8.22 10.82 18.07
C LEU A 121 -7.95 10.09 16.75
N VAL A 122 -6.78 10.29 16.14
CA VAL A 122 -6.37 9.62 14.90
C VAL A 122 -6.23 8.12 15.12
N ASN A 123 -5.58 7.70 16.21
CA ASN A 123 -5.41 6.30 16.58
C ASN A 123 -6.78 5.63 16.77
N LYS A 124 -7.72 6.28 17.47
CA LYS A 124 -9.06 5.75 17.66
C LYS A 124 -9.80 5.56 16.34
N LEU A 125 -9.74 6.56 15.46
CA LEU A 125 -10.40 6.52 14.14
C LEU A 125 -9.86 5.37 13.28
N ILE A 126 -8.55 5.16 13.26
CA ILE A 126 -7.90 4.13 12.45
C ILE A 126 -8.13 2.73 13.03
N SER A 127 -8.03 2.57 14.35
CA SER A 127 -8.16 1.26 14.99
C SER A 127 -9.59 0.78 15.10
N ILE A 128 -10.56 1.68 15.32
CA ILE A 128 -11.96 1.33 15.55
C ILE A 128 -12.87 2.31 14.77
N PRO A 129 -12.93 2.19 13.43
CA PRO A 129 -13.67 3.13 12.59
C PRO A 129 -15.18 3.14 12.86
N HIS A 130 -15.73 2.03 13.36
CA HIS A 130 -17.15 1.91 13.71
C HIS A 130 -17.52 2.61 15.03
N GLU A 131 -16.53 2.91 15.88
CA GLU A 131 -16.73 3.62 17.14
C GLU A 131 -15.59 4.63 17.38
N PRO A 132 -15.54 5.73 16.60
CA PRO A 132 -14.42 6.66 16.60
C PRO A 132 -14.44 7.65 17.77
N TYR A 133 -15.39 7.50 18.71
CA TYR A 133 -15.57 8.42 19.84
C TYR A 133 -14.67 8.05 21.00
N ILE A 134 -13.99 9.05 21.56
CA ILE A 134 -13.25 8.98 22.81
C ILE A 134 -13.97 9.76 23.91
N THR A 135 -13.76 9.38 25.16
CA THR A 135 -14.33 10.08 26.32
C THR A 135 -13.33 11.11 26.84
N ILE A 136 -13.78 12.36 26.98
CA ILE A 136 -13.02 13.45 27.60
C ILE A 136 -12.90 13.14 29.09
N ASN A 137 -11.66 13.03 29.57
CA ASN A 137 -11.32 12.85 30.98
C ASN A 137 -10.57 14.09 31.53
N ASP A 138 -10.19 14.04 32.80
CA ASP A 138 -9.56 15.17 33.50
C ASP A 138 -8.15 15.53 32.98
N SER A 139 -7.51 14.67 32.17
CA SER A 139 -6.22 14.95 31.52
C SER A 139 -6.36 15.88 30.31
N PHE A 140 -7.55 15.99 29.71
CA PHE A 140 -7.74 16.82 28.53
C PHE A 140 -7.85 18.29 28.94
N TRP A 141 -6.98 19.12 28.39
CA TRP A 141 -7.05 20.55 28.64
C TRP A 141 -8.26 21.18 27.95
N PRO A 142 -9.23 21.77 28.68
CA PRO A 142 -10.47 22.26 28.08
C PRO A 142 -10.28 23.25 26.92
N PRO A 143 -9.31 24.21 26.95
CA PRO A 143 -9.05 25.09 25.82
C PRO A 143 -8.76 24.35 24.50
N TYR A 144 -8.04 23.24 24.55
CA TYR A 144 -7.76 22.44 23.36
C TYR A 144 -8.98 21.71 22.84
N ILE A 145 -9.80 21.16 23.73
CA ILE A 145 -11.07 20.55 23.32
C ILE A 145 -11.98 21.58 22.65
N GLU A 146 -12.18 22.74 23.27
CA GLU A 146 -13.03 23.79 22.71
C GLU A 146 -12.50 24.33 21.39
N MET A 147 -11.18 24.47 21.26
CA MET A 147 -10.54 24.87 20.01
C MET A 147 -10.83 23.87 18.88
N LEU A 148 -10.60 22.57 19.13
CA LEU A 148 -10.82 21.51 18.15
C LEU A 148 -12.28 21.48 17.69
N LEU A 149 -13.23 21.65 18.62
CA LEU A 149 -14.66 21.70 18.31
C LEU A 149 -15.03 22.95 17.52
N ARG A 150 -14.52 24.12 17.92
CA ARG A 150 -14.85 25.41 17.28
C ARG A 150 -14.36 25.49 15.85
N PHE A 151 -13.19 24.91 15.56
CA PHE A 151 -12.64 24.87 14.20
C PHE A 151 -13.16 23.69 13.38
N GLY A 152 -14.07 22.86 13.91
CA GLY A 152 -14.62 21.72 13.19
C GLY A 152 -13.59 20.62 12.92
N ILE A 153 -12.53 20.55 13.72
CA ILE A 153 -11.54 19.46 13.66
C ILE A 153 -12.08 18.23 14.37
N ALA A 154 -12.83 18.44 15.45
CA ALA A 154 -13.52 17.40 16.19
C ALA A 154 -15.02 17.70 16.29
N LEU A 155 -15.82 16.65 16.50
CA LEU A 155 -17.25 16.71 16.72
C LEU A 155 -17.64 16.06 18.05
N ARG A 156 -18.62 16.63 18.76
CA ARG A 156 -19.23 16.00 19.93
C ARG A 156 -20.19 14.89 19.53
N HIS A 157 -20.34 13.88 20.38
CA HIS A 157 -21.37 12.86 20.23
C HIS A 157 -22.77 13.51 20.39
N PRO A 158 -23.75 13.14 19.55
CA PRO A 158 -25.08 13.75 19.58
C PRO A 158 -25.82 13.55 20.90
N GLU A 159 -25.56 12.44 21.59
CA GLU A 159 -26.25 12.07 22.84
C GLU A 159 -25.37 12.21 24.09
N ASP A 160 -24.04 12.32 23.94
CA ASP A 160 -23.11 12.35 25.07
C ASP A 160 -22.09 13.49 24.90
N PRO A 161 -22.27 14.63 25.60
CA PRO A 161 -21.39 15.78 25.44
C PRO A 161 -19.96 15.51 25.92
N LYS A 162 -19.71 14.45 26.69
CA LYS A 162 -18.37 14.06 27.14
C LYS A 162 -17.60 13.26 26.11
N ARG A 163 -18.22 12.89 24.98
CA ARG A 163 -17.57 12.12 23.92
C ARG A 163 -17.31 12.98 22.70
N ILE A 164 -16.12 12.84 22.14
CA ILE A 164 -15.70 13.54 20.92
C ILE A 164 -15.06 12.56 19.93
N ARG A 165 -15.13 12.88 18.64
CA ARG A 165 -14.43 12.17 17.57
C ARG A 165 -13.81 13.15 16.59
N LEU A 166 -12.86 12.69 15.79
CA LEU A 166 -12.34 13.47 14.68
C LEU A 166 -13.40 13.67 13.58
N GLU A 167 -13.35 14.82 12.90
CA GLU A 167 -14.13 15.09 11.70
C GLU A 167 -13.70 14.17 10.54
N ALA A 168 -14.64 13.85 9.65
CA ALA A 168 -14.39 13.02 8.49
C ALA A 168 -13.82 13.86 7.33
N PHE A 169 -12.49 13.87 7.16
CA PHE A 169 -11.81 14.65 6.11
C PHE A 169 -11.78 13.99 4.72
N HIS A 170 -12.43 12.85 4.53
CA HIS A 170 -12.43 12.07 3.29
C HIS A 170 -13.72 12.35 2.52
N GLN A 171 -13.73 13.45 1.77
CA GLN A 171 -14.74 13.74 0.74
C GLN A 171 -14.12 13.62 -0.64
#